data_AF-A0A2G6H3P1-F1
#
_entry.id   AF-A0A2G6H3P1-F1
#
_cell.length_a   1.000
_cell.length_b   1.000
_cell.length_c   1.000
_cell.angle_alpha   90.00
_cell.angle_beta   90.00
_cell.angle_gamma   90.00
#
_symmetry.space_group_name_H-M   'P 1'
#
loop_
_entity.id
_entity.type
_entity.pdbx_description
1 polymer ?
#
loop_
_entity_poly.entity_id
_entity_poly.type
_entity_poly.pdbx_seq_one_letter_code
_entity_poly.pdbx_strand_id
1 'polypeptide(L)'
;AVLDGFTIKLLIAVTGTSIVWIATTLLTRPERKETLRHFYRITRPGGPGWKRVIEEARAEGDLIDEQDHGKKWEMPLQILCVFIGCVVIYSFLFAIGSFVYKNVITGLILSVVATVGAYFLFKSFNYLRAD
;
A
#
# COMPACT_ATOMS: atom_id res chain seq x y z
N ALA A 1 -16.26 -16.05 26.81
CA ALA A 1 -15.23 -15.18 27.40
C ALA A 1 -14.31 -14.68 26.28
N VAL A 2 -14.75 -13.65 25.53
CA VAL A 2 -13.96 -13.04 24.44
C VAL A 2 -13.47 -11.63 24.83
N LEU A 3 -14.09 -11.03 25.85
CA LEU A 3 -13.59 -9.83 26.53
C LEU A 3 -12.94 -10.23 27.86
N ASP A 4 -11.68 -10.64 27.80
CA ASP A 4 -10.83 -10.65 29.00
C ASP A 4 -10.34 -9.22 29.30
N GLY A 5 -9.96 -8.98 30.56
CA GLY A 5 -9.49 -7.65 31.01
C GLY A 5 -8.30 -7.11 30.22
N PHE A 6 -7.52 -7.97 29.56
CA PHE A 6 -6.44 -7.57 28.67
C PHE A 6 -6.94 -6.94 27.35
N THR A 7 -7.94 -7.55 26.71
CA THR A 7 -8.55 -7.05 25.46
C THR A 7 -9.17 -5.68 25.67
N ILE A 8 -9.84 -5.47 26.81
CA ILE A 8 -10.45 -4.18 27.16
C ILE A 8 -9.37 -3.10 27.32
N LYS A 9 -8.25 -3.41 28.00
CA LYS A 9 -7.14 -2.46 28.17
C LYS A 9 -6.53 -2.04 26.83
N LEU A 10 -6.31 -2.99 25.93
CA LEU A 10 -5.80 -2.70 24.59
C LEU A 10 -6.77 -1.84 23.78
N LEU A 11 -8.06 -2.17 23.80
CA LEU A 11 -9.07 -1.43 23.03
C LEU A 11 -9.18 0.02 23.51
N ILE A 12 -9.18 0.24 24.83
CA ILE A 12 -9.17 1.59 25.42
C ILE A 12 -7.89 2.33 25.03
N ALA A 13 -6.73 1.69 25.14
CA ALA A 13 -5.46 2.31 24.80
C ALA A 13 -5.39 2.73 23.33
N VAL A 14 -5.74 1.83 22.40
CA VAL A 14 -5.72 2.11 20.95
C VAL A 14 -6.73 3.19 20.57
N THR A 15 -7.95 3.11 21.12
CA THR A 15 -8.99 4.11 20.82
C THR A 15 -8.60 5.48 21.38
N GLY A 16 -8.12 5.52 22.62
CA GLY A 16 -7.69 6.75 23.28
C GLY A 16 -6.53 7.41 22.56
N THR A 17 -5.47 6.65 22.23
CA THR A 17 -4.33 7.20 21.49
C THR A 17 -4.71 7.65 20.08
N SER A 18 -5.60 6.93 19.38
CA SER A 18 -6.10 7.32 18.06
C SER A 18 -6.86 8.65 18.10
N ILE A 19 -7.75 8.83 19.08
CA ILE A 19 -8.49 10.08 19.27
C ILE A 19 -7.53 11.23 19.54
N VAL A 20 -6.57 11.04 20.46
CA VAL A 20 -5.57 12.06 20.78
C VAL A 20 -4.74 12.41 19.53
N TRP A 21 -4.26 11.41 18.78
CA TRP A 21 -3.51 11.63 17.54
C TRP A 21 -4.29 12.45 16.51
N ILE A 22 -5.55 12.08 16.26
CA ILE A 22 -6.41 12.79 15.30
C ILE A 22 -6.67 14.22 15.78
N ALA A 23 -6.99 14.40 17.07
CA ALA A 23 -7.23 15.71 17.65
C ALA A 23 -5.99 16.60 17.53
N THR A 24 -4.80 16.10 17.90
CA THR A 24 -3.55 16.86 17.76
C THR A 24 -3.22 17.18 16.30
N THR A 25 -3.45 16.24 15.38
CA THR A 25 -3.21 16.45 13.94
C THR A 25 -4.10 17.55 13.36
N LEU A 26 -5.38 17.61 13.77
CA LEU A 26 -6.32 18.62 13.29
C LEU A 26 -6.17 19.98 13.98
N LEU A 27 -5.72 20.00 15.25
CA LEU A 27 -5.52 21.24 16.00
C LEU A 27 -4.20 21.93 15.67
N THR A 28 -3.19 21.18 15.21
CA THR A 28 -1.88 21.72 14.88
C THR A 28 -1.92 22.46 13.54
N ARG A 29 -1.17 23.56 13.42
CA ARG A 29 -1.12 24.34 12.18
C ARG A 29 -0.50 23.51 11.04
N PRO A 30 -1.01 23.65 9.81
CA PRO A 30 -0.40 23.01 8.65
C PRO A 30 1.03 23.54 8.43
N GLU A 31 1.90 22.69 7.91
CA GLU A 31 3.28 23.04 7.55
C GLU A 31 3.35 24.13 6.47
N ARG A 32 4.50 24.80 6.38
CA ARG A 32 4.71 25.89 5.42
C ARG A 32 4.71 25.37 3.98
N LYS A 33 4.20 26.19 3.05
CA LYS A 33 4.08 25.83 1.63
C LYS A 33 5.44 25.49 1.02
N GLU A 34 6.49 26.20 1.41
CA GLU A 34 7.86 25.99 0.91
C GLU A 34 8.40 24.62 1.33
N THR A 35 8.20 24.24 2.60
CA THR A 35 8.55 22.91 3.12
C THR A 35 7.82 21.81 2.33
N LEU A 36 6.53 22.03 2.06
CA LEU A 36 5.67 21.07 1.36
C LEU A 36 6.09 20.86 -0.10
N ARG A 37 6.47 21.95 -0.80
CA ARG A 37 7.03 21.90 -2.16
C ARG A 37 8.39 21.21 -2.19
N HIS A 38 9.26 21.54 -1.24
CA HIS A 38 10.57 20.90 -1.11
C HIS A 38 10.41 19.38 -0.86
N PHE A 39 9.49 18.99 0.02
CA PHE A 39 9.15 17.60 0.26
C PHE A 39 8.66 16.90 -1.02
N TYR A 40 7.74 17.53 -1.75
CA TYR A 40 7.21 16.99 -3.01
C TYR A 40 8.32 16.72 -4.04
N ARG A 41 9.27 17.63 -4.21
CA ARG A 41 10.41 17.45 -5.13
C ARG A 41 11.29 16.24 -4.78
N ILE A 42 11.44 15.96 -3.49
CA ILE A 42 12.30 14.86 -2.99
C ILE A 42 11.56 13.52 -3.04
N THR A 43 10.37 13.46 -2.47
CA THR A 43 9.66 12.20 -2.24
C THR A 43 8.73 11.81 -3.37
N ARG A 44 8.38 12.76 -4.26
CA ARG A 44 7.47 12.57 -5.40
C ARG A 44 6.27 11.69 -5.04
N PRO A 45 5.49 12.13 -4.04
CA PRO A 45 4.42 11.30 -3.52
C PRO A 45 3.33 11.13 -4.59
N GLY A 46 3.10 9.90 -5.01
CA GLY A 46 2.03 9.58 -5.96
C GLY A 46 0.65 9.69 -5.31
N GLY A 47 -0.29 10.39 -5.95
CA GLY A 47 -1.72 10.27 -5.64
C GLY A 47 -2.53 11.57 -5.66
N PRO A 48 -3.87 11.48 -5.52
CA PRO A 48 -4.79 12.61 -5.67
C PRO A 48 -4.72 13.62 -4.52
N GLY A 49 -4.16 13.26 -3.37
CA GLY A 49 -4.08 14.14 -2.19
C GLY A 49 -3.17 15.36 -2.37
N TRP A 50 -2.27 15.34 -3.36
CA TRP A 50 -1.32 16.42 -3.64
C TRP A 50 -1.79 17.40 -4.70
N LYS A 51 -2.95 17.16 -5.33
CA LYS A 51 -3.49 18.02 -6.41
C LYS A 51 -3.54 19.49 -6.03
N ARG A 52 -4.02 19.79 -4.82
CA ARG A 52 -4.12 21.17 -4.32
C ARG A 52 -2.75 21.85 -4.20
N VAL A 53 -1.72 21.13 -3.77
CA VAL A 53 -0.35 21.67 -3.62
C VAL A 53 0.26 21.96 -4.99
N ILE A 54 0.03 21.07 -5.96
CA ILE A 54 0.49 21.20 -7.34
C ILE A 54 -0.20 22.38 -8.04
N GLU A 55 -1.52 22.53 -7.87
CA GLU A 55 -2.29 23.65 -8.41
C GLU A 55 -1.85 24.99 -7.80
N GLU A 56 -1.67 25.06 -6.48
CA GLU A 56 -1.17 26.26 -5.80
C GLU A 56 0.27 26.61 -6.23
N ALA A 57 1.14 25.62 -6.42
CA ALA A 57 2.51 25.85 -6.93
C ALA A 57 2.51 26.35 -8.38
N ARG A 58 1.68 25.75 -9.25
CA ARG A 58 1.52 26.17 -10.64
C ARG A 58 0.97 27.59 -10.75
N ALA A 59 0.01 27.97 -9.91
CA ALA A 59 -0.54 29.33 -9.89
C ALA A 59 0.51 30.39 -9.49
N GLU A 60 1.48 30.01 -8.67
CA GLU A 60 2.61 30.86 -8.26
C GLU A 60 3.82 30.77 -9.24
N GLY A 61 3.68 30.05 -10.35
CA GLY A 61 4.71 29.93 -11.38
C GLY A 61 5.80 28.90 -11.08
N ASP A 62 5.65 28.09 -10.03
CA ASP A 62 6.60 27.03 -9.65
C ASP A 62 6.12 25.66 -10.14
N LEU A 63 6.73 25.15 -11.21
CA LEU A 63 6.41 23.84 -11.80
C LEU A 63 7.12 22.72 -11.03
N ILE A 64 6.52 22.30 -9.91
CA ILE A 64 7.04 21.20 -9.07
C ILE A 64 6.83 19.79 -9.66
N ASP A 65 6.03 19.65 -10.73
CA ASP A 65 5.53 18.38 -11.29
C ASP A 65 6.09 18.06 -12.69
N GLU A 66 7.16 18.72 -13.16
CA GLU A 66 7.64 18.58 -14.55
C GLU A 66 7.98 17.14 -14.99
N GLN A 67 8.35 16.26 -14.06
CA GLN A 67 8.74 14.87 -14.35
C GLN A 67 7.65 13.83 -14.06
N ASP A 68 6.66 14.18 -13.23
CA ASP A 68 5.55 13.29 -12.83
C ASP A 68 4.22 13.66 -13.53
N HIS A 69 4.23 14.76 -14.30
CA HIS A 69 3.13 15.22 -15.14
C HIS A 69 2.63 14.12 -16.09
N GLY A 70 1.52 13.48 -15.73
CA GLY A 70 0.87 12.44 -16.54
C GLY A 70 1.27 11.00 -16.21
N LYS A 71 2.14 10.77 -15.20
CA LYS A 71 2.40 9.40 -14.71
C LYS A 71 1.13 8.84 -14.05
N LYS A 72 0.75 7.62 -14.44
CA LYS A 72 -0.38 6.92 -13.83
C LYS A 72 -0.06 6.66 -12.36
N TRP A 73 -1.07 6.79 -11.51
CA TRP A 73 -0.92 6.50 -10.08
C TRP A 73 -0.64 5.01 -9.88
N GLU A 74 0.60 4.67 -9.50
CA GLU A 74 1.07 3.29 -9.39
C GLU A 74 0.74 2.60 -8.06
N MET A 75 0.42 3.38 -7.01
CA MET A 75 0.14 2.85 -5.67
C MET A 75 -0.95 1.77 -5.63
N PRO A 76 -2.10 1.89 -6.33
CA PRO A 76 -3.12 0.84 -6.32
C PRO A 76 -2.61 -0.48 -6.91
N LEU A 77 -1.77 -0.39 -7.95
CA LEU A 77 -1.16 -1.57 -8.58
C LEU A 77 -0.13 -2.22 -7.66
N GLN A 78 0.67 -1.42 -6.95
CA GLN A 78 1.60 -1.90 -5.93
C GLN A 78 0.88 -2.64 -4.80
N ILE A 79 -0.22 -2.08 -4.28
CA ILE A 79 -1.03 -2.73 -3.23
C ILE A 79 -1.63 -4.04 -3.77
N LEU A 80 -2.17 -4.05 -4.98
CA LEU A 80 -2.70 -5.27 -5.59
C LEU A 80 -1.61 -6.35 -5.72
N CYS A 81 -0.38 -5.97 -6.07
CA CYS A 81 0.77 -6.87 -6.12
C CYS A 81 1.06 -7.52 -4.76
N VAL A 82 0.95 -6.76 -3.66
CA VAL A 82 1.09 -7.30 -2.29
C VAL A 82 0.05 -8.39 -2.01
N PHE A 83 -1.23 -8.13 -2.32
CA PHE A 83 -2.30 -9.12 -2.12
C PHE A 83 -2.08 -10.38 -2.95
N ILE A 84 -1.71 -10.23 -4.23
CA ILE A 84 -1.39 -11.36 -5.11
C ILE A 84 -0.20 -12.13 -4.55
N GLY A 85 0.83 -11.45 -4.07
CA GLY A 85 1.98 -12.06 -3.39
C GLY A 85 1.57 -12.91 -2.18
N CYS A 86 0.70 -12.38 -1.31
CA CYS A 86 0.17 -13.14 -0.17
C CYS A 86 -0.56 -14.41 -0.64
N VAL A 87 -1.44 -14.30 -1.64
CA VAL A 87 -2.18 -15.45 -2.19
C VAL A 87 -1.23 -16.50 -2.77
N VAL A 88 -0.19 -16.09 -3.49
CA VAL A 88 0.81 -16.98 -4.08
C VAL A 88 1.58 -17.73 -3.00
N ILE A 89 2.06 -17.03 -1.96
CA ILE A 89 2.81 -17.63 -0.85
C ILE A 89 1.95 -18.67 -0.13
N TYR A 90 0.70 -18.33 0.21
CA TYR A 90 -0.20 -19.28 0.87
C TYR A 90 -0.55 -20.46 -0.05
N SER A 91 -0.76 -20.22 -1.34
CA SER A 91 -1.05 -21.29 -2.30
C SER A 91 0.12 -22.28 -2.41
N PHE A 92 1.37 -21.80 -2.45
CA PHE A 92 2.56 -22.66 -2.41
C PHE A 92 2.67 -23.42 -1.08
N LEU A 93 2.44 -22.75 0.05
CA LEU A 93 2.48 -23.38 1.37
C LEU A 93 1.49 -24.55 1.47
N PHE A 94 0.24 -24.33 1.05
CA PHE A 94 -0.78 -25.38 1.05
C PHE A 94 -0.55 -26.44 -0.03
N ALA A 95 -0.01 -26.08 -1.20
CA ALA A 95 0.34 -27.05 -2.23
C ALA A 95 1.39 -28.05 -1.72
N ILE A 96 2.48 -27.55 -1.12
CA ILE A 96 3.54 -28.37 -0.51
C ILE A 96 2.95 -29.23 0.60
N GLY A 97 2.13 -28.65 1.50
CA GLY A 97 1.45 -29.40 2.54
C GLY A 97 0.57 -30.53 2.00
N SER A 98 -0.18 -30.26 0.93
CA SER A 98 -1.06 -31.25 0.29
C SER A 98 -0.28 -32.44 -0.31
N PHE A 99 0.90 -32.17 -0.88
CA PHE A 99 1.79 -33.24 -1.34
C PHE A 99 2.32 -34.10 -0.20
N VAL A 100 2.67 -33.49 0.95
CA VAL A 100 3.08 -34.22 2.16
C VAL A 100 1.97 -35.13 2.67
N TYR A 101 0.72 -34.68 2.66
CA TYR A 101 -0.46 -35.48 3.04
C TYR A 101 -0.95 -36.46 1.95
N LYS A 102 -0.19 -36.65 0.86
CA LYS A 102 -0.55 -37.50 -0.29
C LYS A 102 -1.86 -37.11 -1.00
N ASN A 103 -2.38 -35.92 -0.75
CA ASN A 103 -3.52 -35.39 -1.49
C ASN A 103 -3.01 -34.67 -2.76
N VAL A 104 -2.80 -35.47 -3.81
CA VAL A 104 -2.19 -35.01 -5.05
C VAL A 104 -3.07 -34.06 -5.87
N ILE A 105 -4.40 -34.22 -5.83
CA ILE A 105 -5.33 -33.39 -6.60
C ILE A 105 -5.35 -31.97 -6.06
N THR A 106 -5.52 -31.81 -4.74
CA THR A 106 -5.51 -30.49 -4.10
C THR A 106 -4.15 -29.81 -4.25
N GLY A 107 -3.05 -30.57 -4.15
CA GLY A 107 -1.69 -30.06 -4.36
C GLY A 107 -1.46 -29.54 -5.78
N LEU A 108 -1.96 -30.26 -6.79
CA LEU A 108 -1.85 -29.86 -8.19
C LEU A 108 -2.63 -28.56 -8.47
N ILE A 109 -3.88 -28.46 -8.00
CA ILE A 109 -4.71 -27.27 -8.19
C ILE A 109 -4.04 -26.05 -7.55
N LEU A 110 -3.60 -26.16 -6.31
CA LEU A 110 -2.94 -25.07 -5.59
C LEU A 110 -1.61 -24.68 -6.23
N SER A 111 -0.85 -25.66 -6.76
CA SER A 111 0.39 -25.38 -7.49
C SER A 111 0.12 -24.60 -8.78
N VAL A 112 -0.92 -24.94 -9.54
CA VAL A 112 -1.30 -24.19 -10.76
C VAL A 112 -1.68 -22.76 -10.41
N VAL A 113 -2.51 -22.56 -9.37
CA VAL A 113 -2.90 -21.23 -8.89
C VAL A 113 -1.67 -20.42 -8.46
N ALA A 114 -0.75 -21.04 -7.74
CA ALA A 114 0.48 -20.40 -7.30
C ALA A 114 1.39 -19.98 -8.47
N THR A 115 1.57 -20.86 -9.48
CA THR A 115 2.37 -20.56 -10.66
C THR A 115 1.75 -19.46 -11.52
N VAL A 116 0.44 -19.49 -11.75
CA VAL A 116 -0.28 -18.45 -12.51
C VAL A 116 -0.20 -17.10 -11.78
N GLY A 117 -0.41 -17.10 -10.46
CA GLY A 117 -0.28 -15.90 -9.64
C GLY A 117 1.14 -15.34 -9.64
N ALA A 118 2.15 -16.20 -9.54
CA ALA A 118 3.56 -15.79 -9.64
C ALA A 118 3.87 -15.19 -11.02
N TYR A 119 3.41 -15.80 -12.10
CA TYR A 119 3.57 -15.26 -13.45
C TYR A 119 2.94 -13.88 -13.60
N PHE A 120 1.71 -13.69 -13.10
CA PHE A 120 1.04 -12.39 -13.12
C PHE A 120 1.78 -11.33 -12.30
N LEU A 121 2.35 -11.72 -11.16
CA LEU A 121 3.16 -10.84 -10.31
C LEU A 121 4.42 -10.37 -11.05
N PHE A 122 5.18 -11.30 -11.65
CA PHE A 122 6.37 -10.96 -12.43
C PHE A 122 6.04 -10.06 -13.63
N LYS A 123 4.93 -10.32 -14.32
CA LYS A 123 4.46 -9.47 -15.42
C LYS A 123 4.10 -8.06 -14.94
N SER A 124 3.41 -7.94 -13.80
CA SER A 124 3.02 -6.67 -13.20
C SER A 124 4.24 -5.87 -12.75
N PHE A 125 5.27 -6.53 -12.20
CA PHE A 125 6.52 -5.89 -11.82
C PHE A 125 7.30 -5.36 -13.02
N ASN A 126 7.31 -6.10 -14.14
CA ASN A 126 7.98 -5.65 -15.36
C ASN A 126 7.26 -4.46 -16.02
N TYR A 127 5.94 -4.35 -15.85
CA TYR A 127 5.17 -3.18 -16.29
C TYR A 127 5.52 -1.94 -15.45
N LEU A 128 5.62 -2.09 -14.13
CA LEU A 128 5.94 -0.99 -13.20
C LEU A 128 7.38 -0.47 -13.33
N ARG A 129 8.29 -1.27 -13.90
CA ARG A 129 9.71 -0.93 -14.06
C ARG A 129 10.03 -0.34 -15.44
N ALA A 130 9.03 -0.23 -16.31
CA ALA A 130 9.16 0.28 -17.68
C ALA A 130 8.80 1.78 -17.81
N ASP A 131 8.38 2.43 -16.72
CA ASP A 131 8.11 3.87 -16.58
C ASP A 131 9.17 4.57 -15.68
#